data_AF-A0A0C3EYF2-F1
#
_entry.id   AF-A0A0C3EYF2-F1
#
_cell.length_a   1.000
_cell.length_b   1.000
_cell.length_c   1.000
_cell.angle_alpha   90.00
_cell.angle_beta   90.00
_cell.angle_gamma   90.00
#
_symmetry.space_group_name_H-M   'P 1'
#
loop_
_entity.id
_entity.type
_entity.pdbx_description
1 polymer ?
#
loop_
_entity_poly.entity_id
_entity_poly.type
_entity_poly.pdbx_seq_one_letter_code
_entity_poly.pdbx_strand_id
1 'polypeptide(L)' 'KTCHMIKYNPPGKVSETVVLDVRGLIYHGEFQFTSRIIGTDGMVWYHDGMTTGSSCENE' A
#
# COMPACT_ATOMS: atom_id res chain seq x y z
N LYS A 1 14.87 -0.28 6.99
CA LYS A 1 13.60 -1.03 6.92
C LYS A 1 12.54 -0.20 7.65
N THR A 2 11.81 0.65 6.93
CA THR A 2 10.69 1.41 7.49
C THR A 2 9.46 0.52 7.39
N CYS A 3 9.16 -0.21 8.46
CA CYS A 3 7.93 -1.00 8.54
C CYS A 3 6.81 -0.07 8.97
N HIS A 4 5.92 0.31 8.04
CA HIS A 4 4.71 1.04 8.39
C HIS A 4 3.62 0.03 8.75
N MET A 5 3.03 0.18 9.94
CA MET A 5 1.98 -0.71 10.44
C MET A 5 0.69 0.09 10.62
N ILE A 6 -0.45 -0.50 10.28
CA ILE A 6 -1.77 0.08 10.50
C ILE A 6 -2.44 -0.62 11.68
N LYS A 7 -2.96 0.18 12.62
CA LYS A 7 -3.87 -0.32 13.66
C LYS A 7 -5.28 -0.32 13.09
N TYR A 8 -5.94 -1.46 13.16
CA TYR A 8 -7.31 -1.64 12.69
C TYR A 8 -8.18 -2.21 13.81
N ASN A 9 -9.36 -1.64 13.98
CA ASN A 9 -10.38 -2.11 14.92
C ASN A 9 -11.51 -2.78 14.12
N PRO A 10 -11.61 -4.12 14.12
CA PRO A 10 -12.62 -4.82 13.34
C PRO A 10 -14.04 -4.47 13.81
N PRO A 11 -15.00 -4.25 12.90
CA PRO A 11 -16.41 -4.11 13.23
C PRO A 11 -16.88 -5.30 14.08
N GLY A 12 -17.59 -5.02 15.18
CA GLY A 12 -18.12 -6.04 16.06
C GLY A 12 -17.14 -6.60 17.10
N LYS A 13 -15.88 -6.13 17.13
CA LYS A 13 -14.89 -6.50 18.16
C LYS A 13 -14.37 -5.27 18.91
N VAL A 14 -15.15 -4.80 19.87
CA VAL A 14 -14.95 -3.50 20.57
C VAL A 14 -13.61 -3.40 21.32
N SER A 15 -13.01 -4.53 21.72
CA SER A 15 -11.75 -4.56 22.49
C SER A 15 -10.54 -5.13 21.74
N GLU A 16 -10.67 -5.47 20.45
CA GLU A 16 -9.58 -6.08 19.68
C GLU A 16 -9.02 -5.07 18.68
N THR A 17 -7.79 -4.63 18.91
CA THR A 17 -6.99 -3.90 17.92
C THR A 17 -6.01 -4.88 17.29
N VAL A 18 -6.06 -5.02 15.97
CA VAL A 18 -5.07 -5.80 15.21
C VAL A 18 -4.06 -4.87 14.55
N VAL A 19 -2.83 -5.34 14.44
CA VAL A 19 -1.73 -4.64 13.77
C VAL A 19 -1.49 -5.32 12.43
N LEU A 20 -1.57 -4.56 11.35
CA LEU A 20 -1.39 -5.03 9.98
C LEU A 20 -0.14 -4.41 9.38
N ASP A 21 0.61 -5.21 8.64
CA ASP A 21 1.70 -4.71 7.80
C ASP A 21 1.12 -3.95 6.60
N VAL A 22 1.61 -2.73 6.35
CA VAL A 22 1.25 -2.00 5.13
C VAL A 22 1.86 -2.73 3.93
N ARG A 23 0.99 -3.18 3.02
CA ARG A 23 1.38 -3.86 1.77
C ARG A 23 1.26 -2.98 0.53
N GLY A 24 0.72 -1.78 0.68
CA GLY A 24 0.74 -0.79 -0.37
C GLY A 24 -0.09 0.43 -0.01
N LEU A 25 0.06 1.47 -0.82
CA LEU A 25 -0.65 2.72 -0.67
C LEU A 25 -0.97 3.27 -2.06
N ILE A 26 -2.22 3.67 -2.26
CA ILE A 26 -2.70 4.28 -3.50
C ILE A 26 -3.02 5.74 -3.17
N TYR A 27 -2.28 6.65 -3.77
CA TYR A 27 -2.62 8.06 -3.79
C TYR A 27 -3.44 8.33 -5.05
N HIS A 28 -4.67 8.83 -4.88
CA HIS A 28 -5.53 9.23 -5.98
C HIS A 28 -5.79 10.73 -5.87
N GLY A 29 -5.47 11.49 -6.92
CA GLY A 29 -5.80 12.91 -7.08
C GLY A 29 -6.25 13.22 -8.51
N GLU A 30 -6.98 14.32 -8.70
CA GLU A 30 -7.48 14.83 -10.00
C GLU A 30 -7.54 13.79 -11.14
N PHE A 31 -6.52 13.73 -12.02
CA PHE A 31 -6.46 12.83 -13.18
C PHE A 31 -5.36 11.76 -13.10
N GLN A 32 -4.67 11.61 -11.96
CA GLN A 32 -3.57 10.65 -11.80
C GLN A 32 -3.64 9.92 -10.46
N PHE A 33 -3.37 8.63 -10.48
CA PHE A 33 -3.04 7.89 -9.28
C PHE A 33 -1.56 7.51 -9.28
N THR A 34 -0.95 7.43 -8.09
CA THR A 34 0.34 6.77 -7.89
C THR A 34 0.18 5.72 -6.82
N SER A 35 0.75 4.54 -7.01
CA SER A 35 0.76 3.49 -6.01
C SER A 35 2.17 3.01 -5.71
N ARG A 36 2.37 2.60 -4.46
CA ARG A 36 3.54 1.87 -3.99
C ARG A 36 3.06 0.55 -3.41
N ILE A 37 3.63 -0.57 -3.83
CA ILE A 37 3.26 -1.91 -3.38
C ILE A 37 4.48 -2.54 -2.72
N ILE A 38 4.31 -3.13 -1.55
CA ILE A 38 5.38 -3.77 -0.76
C ILE A 38 5.17 -5.28 -0.84
N GLY A 39 6.01 -5.96 -1.64
CA GLY A 39 6.04 -7.40 -1.82
C GLY A 39 6.31 -8.16 -0.52
N THR A 40 5.99 -9.45 -0.50
CA THR A 40 6.25 -10.34 0.66
C THR A 40 7.74 -10.46 0.97
N ASP A 41 8.60 -10.27 -0.03
CA ASP A 41 10.06 -10.18 0.04
C ASP A 41 10.57 -8.81 0.54
N GLY A 42 9.69 -7.82 0.69
CA GLY A 42 10.03 -6.46 1.07
C GLY A 42 10.42 -5.56 -0.09
N MET A 43 10.32 -6.03 -1.34
CA MET A 43 10.55 -5.21 -2.53
C MET A 43 9.44 -4.19 -2.73
N VAL A 44 9.80 -2.98 -3.14
CA VAL A 44 8.84 -1.91 -3.40
C VAL A 44 8.63 -1.77 -4.90
N TRP A 45 7.37 -1.75 -5.31
CA TRP A 45 6.95 -1.58 -6.69
C TRP A 45 6.18 -0.28 -6.84
N TYR A 46 6.51 0.51 -7.87
CA TYR A 46 5.86 1.76 -8.21
C TYR A 46 4.97 1.60 -9.45
N HIS A 47 3.81 2.24 -9.43
CA HIS A 47 2.89 2.28 -10.57
C HIS A 47 2.11 3.60 -10.59
N ASP A 48 2.18 4.34 -11.70
CA ASP A 48 1.54 5.67 -11.82
C ASP A 48 0.42 5.75 -12.85
N GLY A 49 0.13 4.63 -13.53
CA GLY A 49 -0.97 4.50 -14.49
C GLY A 49 -0.87 5.37 -15.74
N MET A 50 0.11 6.27 -15.83
CA MET A 50 0.36 7.15 -16.97
C MET A 50 1.65 6.80 -17.69
N THR A 51 2.75 6.73 -16.95
CA THR A 51 4.08 6.43 -17.51
C THR A 51 4.29 4.93 -17.59
N THR A 52 3.85 4.19 -16.57
CA THR A 52 4.08 2.75 -16.46
C THR A 52 3.08 1.91 -17.25
N GLY A 53 2.02 2.52 -17.81
CA GLY A 53 0.96 1.82 -18.54
C GLY A 53 0.29 0.74 -17.69
N SER A 54 0.44 -0.52 -18.11
CA SER A 54 -0.07 -1.72 -17.41
C SER A 54 0.99 -2.46 -16.58
N SER A 55 2.21 -1.92 -16.49
CA SER A 55 3.36 -2.55 -15.82
C SER A 55 3.70 -1.85 -14.52
N CYS A 56 4.25 -2.58 -13.55
CA CYS A 56 4.85 -2.02 -12.34
C CYS A 56 6.38 -2.03 -12.48
N GLU A 57 7.05 -0.98 -12.03
CA GLU A 57 8.52 -0.92 -12.00
C GLU A 57 9.03 -1.12 -10.57
N ASN A 58 10.15 -1.81 -10.42
CA ASN A 58 10.80 -2.05 -9.13
C ASN A 58 11.71 -0.85 -8.78
N GLU A 59 11.60 -0.30 -7.56
CA GLU A 59 12.49 0.75 -7.04
C GLU A 59 13.78 0.18 -6.42
#